data_AF-A0A8J4VDB2-F1
#
_entry.id   AF-A0A8J4VDB2-F1
#
_cell.length_a   1.000
_cell.length_b   1.000
_cell.length_c   1.000
_cell.angle_alpha   90.00
_cell.angle_beta   90.00
_cell.angle_gamma   90.00
#
_symmetry.space_group_name_H-M   'P 1'
#
loop_
_entity.id
_entity.type
_entity.pdbx_description
1 polymer ?
#
loop_
_entity_poly.entity_id
_entity_poly.type
_entity_poly.pdbx_seq_one_letter_code
_entity_poly.pdbx_strand_id
1 'polypeptide(L)'
;AFMESHLPAFKEKNPQLEVATELIRGQHPHLKAFYRNKNEWVVCVKNMDPEEVLLHATRLRNALGRKVVKLRTRHVTKHPSVQGTWTTDVKF
;
A
#
# COMPACT_ATOMS: atom_id res chain seq x y z
N ALA A 1 -8.14 -20.75 10.40
CA ALA A 1 -7.08 -19.95 11.07
C ALA A 1 -7.21 -18.45 10.81
N PHE A 2 -6.52 -17.81 9.84
CA PHE A 2 -6.60 -16.33 9.63
C PHE A 2 -8.02 -15.81 9.36
N MET A 3 -8.76 -16.51 8.48
CA MET A 3 -10.11 -16.15 8.05
C MET A 3 -11.11 -16.04 9.20
N GLU A 4 -10.96 -16.86 10.24
CA GLU A 4 -11.86 -16.89 11.39
C GLU A 4 -11.35 -16.01 12.52
N SER A 5 -10.03 -16.00 12.76
CA SER A 5 -9.42 -15.31 13.89
C SER A 5 -9.27 -13.80 13.69
N HIS A 6 -8.71 -13.39 12.56
CA HIS A 6 -8.23 -12.01 12.38
C HIS A 6 -9.06 -11.22 11.37
N LEU A 7 -9.64 -11.87 10.37
CA LEU A 7 -10.38 -11.21 9.30
C LEU A 7 -11.61 -10.41 9.81
N PRO A 8 -12.45 -10.90 10.75
CA PRO A 8 -13.59 -10.13 11.25
C PRO A 8 -13.15 -8.82 11.90
N ALA A 9 -12.20 -8.88 12.83
CA ALA A 9 -11.65 -7.71 13.50
C ALA A 9 -10.93 -6.76 12.53
N PHE A 10 -10.29 -7.29 11.49
CA PHE A 10 -9.66 -6.47 10.45
C PHE A 10 -10.69 -5.67 9.64
N LYS A 11 -11.84 -6.28 9.29
CA LYS A 11 -12.94 -5.59 8.60
C LYS A 11 -13.56 -4.51 9.48
N GLU A 12 -13.84 -4.84 10.74
CA GLU A 12 -14.44 -3.89 11.70
C GLU A 12 -13.58 -2.64 11.91
N LYS A 13 -12.26 -2.81 12.05
CA LYS A 13 -11.31 -1.69 12.19
C LYS A 13 -11.13 -0.88 10.91
N ASN A 14 -11.57 -1.38 9.75
CA ASN A 14 -11.37 -0.74 8.45
C ASN A 14 -12.68 -0.70 7.64
N PRO A 15 -13.70 0.04 8.11
CA PRO A 15 -15.00 0.12 7.43
C PRO A 15 -14.91 0.75 6.03
N GLN A 16 -13.83 1.49 5.73
CA GLN A 16 -13.57 2.07 4.42
C GLN A 16 -13.12 1.04 3.35
N LEU A 17 -12.84 -0.20 3.74
CA LEU A 17 -12.39 -1.24 2.83
C LEU A 17 -13.53 -2.17 2.43
N GLU A 18 -13.64 -2.42 1.14
CA GLU A 18 -14.43 -3.54 0.62
C GLU A 18 -13.56 -4.79 0.65
N VAL A 19 -13.94 -5.76 1.50
CA VAL A 19 -13.20 -7.02 1.66
C VAL A 19 -14.04 -8.18 1.16
N ALA A 20 -13.70 -8.66 -0.04
CA ALA A 20 -14.26 -9.86 -0.65
C ALA A 20 -13.39 -11.09 -0.36
N THR A 21 -14.02 -12.27 -0.28
CA THR A 21 -13.34 -13.54 -0.03
C THR A 21 -13.78 -14.54 -1.09
N GLU A 22 -12.84 -15.04 -1.88
CA GLU A 22 -13.09 -15.99 -2.96
C GLU A 22 -12.32 -17.28 -2.72
N LEU A 23 -12.97 -18.42 -2.92
CA LEU A 23 -12.34 -19.73 -2.82
C LEU A 23 -11.86 -20.18 -4.21
N ILE A 24 -10.55 -20.22 -4.40
CA ILE A 24 -9.92 -20.72 -5.63
C ILE A 24 -9.30 -22.09 -5.33
N ARG A 25 -9.89 -23.15 -5.90
CA ARG A 25 -9.41 -24.53 -5.67
C ARG A 25 -8.14 -24.81 -6.46
N GLY A 26 -7.22 -25.57 -5.85
CA GLY A 26 -5.98 -26.02 -6.51
C GLY A 26 -4.91 -24.94 -6.71
N GLN A 27 -5.06 -23.77 -6.11
CA GLN A 27 -4.12 -22.65 -6.21
C GLN A 27 -3.54 -22.30 -4.84
N HIS A 28 -2.33 -21.73 -4.83
CA HIS A 28 -1.78 -21.18 -3.60
C HIS A 28 -2.59 -19.96 -3.13
N PRO A 29 -2.81 -19.82 -1.82
CA PRO A 29 -3.54 -18.69 -1.28
C PRO A 29 -2.75 -17.40 -1.48
N HIS A 30 -3.45 -16.33 -1.84
CA HIS A 30 -2.87 -15.01 -2.03
C HIS A 30 -3.84 -13.93 -1.57
N LEU A 31 -3.29 -12.77 -1.22
CA LEU A 31 -4.03 -11.54 -1.00
C LEU A 31 -3.94 -10.69 -2.25
N LYS A 32 -5.07 -10.16 -2.69
CA LYS A 32 -5.16 -9.22 -3.81
C LYS A 32 -5.77 -7.91 -3.32
N ALA A 33 -5.05 -6.80 -3.53
CA ALA A 33 -5.48 -5.47 -3.17
C ALA A 33 -5.72 -4.62 -4.43
N PHE A 34 -6.87 -3.95 -4.48
CA PHE A 34 -7.23 -3.02 -5.53
C PHE A 34 -7.21 -1.60 -4.99
N TYR A 35 -6.59 -0.69 -5.74
CA TYR A 35 -6.42 0.70 -5.33
C TYR A 35 -7.19 1.65 -6.24
N ARG A 36 -7.54 2.83 -5.71
CA ARG A 36 -8.29 3.86 -6.47
C ARG A 36 -7.59 4.33 -7.75
N ASN A 37 -6.28 4.20 -7.82
CA ASN A 37 -5.48 4.49 -9.01
C ASN A 37 -5.52 3.35 -10.07
N LYS A 38 -6.43 2.38 -9.92
CA LYS A 38 -6.63 1.20 -10.79
C LYS A 38 -5.47 0.21 -10.81
N ASN A 39 -4.48 0.38 -9.93
CA ASN A 39 -3.43 -0.61 -9.78
C ASN A 39 -3.90 -1.75 -8.86
N GLU A 40 -3.30 -2.91 -9.07
CA GLU A 40 -3.50 -4.11 -8.26
C GLU A 40 -2.16 -4.60 -7.71
N TRP A 41 -2.15 -5.01 -6.43
CA TRP A 41 -1.02 -5.68 -5.81
C TRP A 41 -1.42 -7.07 -5.35
N VAL A 42 -0.57 -8.06 -5.62
CA VAL A 42 -0.79 -9.46 -5.25
C VAL A 42 0.36 -9.93 -4.38
N VAL A 43 0.04 -10.59 -3.26
CA VAL A 43 1.01 -11.17 -2.33
C VAL A 43 0.61 -12.62 -2.07
N CYS A 44 1.49 -13.56 -2.38
CA CYS A 44 1.30 -14.97 -2.02
C CYS A 44 1.47 -15.13 -0.50
N VAL A 45 0.56 -15.88 0.12
CA VAL A 45 0.56 -16.15 1.58
C VAL A 45 0.61 -17.64 1.90
N LYS A 46 1.14 -18.43 0.97
CA LYS A 46 1.34 -19.87 1.16
C LYS A 46 2.26 -20.12 2.36
N ASN A 47 1.87 -21.06 3.22
CA ASN A 47 2.65 -21.52 4.37
C ASN A 47 3.06 -20.40 5.35
N MET A 48 2.33 -19.28 5.37
CA MET A 48 2.53 -18.22 6.35
C MET A 48 1.61 -18.41 7.55
N ASP A 49 2.08 -17.96 8.71
CA ASP A 49 1.27 -17.97 9.92
C ASP A 49 0.19 -16.86 9.88
N PRO A 50 -0.93 -17.01 10.62
CA PRO A 50 -2.01 -16.04 10.60
C PRO A 50 -1.59 -14.60 10.94
N GLU A 51 -0.61 -14.44 11.83
CA GLU A 51 -0.07 -13.13 12.22
C GLU A 51 0.73 -12.48 11.07
N GLU A 52 1.49 -13.28 10.31
CA GLU A 52 2.22 -12.81 9.13
C GLU A 52 1.24 -12.40 8.03
N VAL A 53 0.17 -13.19 7.83
CA VAL A 53 -0.90 -12.83 6.89
C VAL A 53 -1.56 -11.51 7.28
N LEU A 54 -1.82 -11.29 8.58
CA LEU A 54 -2.34 -10.01 9.09
C LEU A 54 -1.37 -8.85 8.81
N LEU A 55 -0.07 -9.06 9.01
CA LEU A 55 0.95 -8.05 8.71
C LEU A 55 0.93 -7.68 7.22
N HIS A 56 0.84 -8.67 6.32
CA HIS A 56 0.74 -8.43 4.89
C HIS A 56 -0.57 -7.72 4.50
N ALA A 57 -1.71 -8.11 5.07
CA ALA A 57 -2.98 -7.42 4.87
C ALA A 57 -2.91 -5.95 5.33
N THR A 58 -2.28 -5.69 6.47
CA THR A 58 -2.07 -4.34 7.02
C THR A 58 -1.15 -3.51 6.13
N ARG A 59 -0.08 -4.09 5.60
CA ARG A 59 0.81 -3.42 4.63
C ARG A 59 0.06 -3.04 3.36
N LEU A 60 -0.76 -3.95 2.82
CA LEU A 60 -1.58 -3.70 1.63
C LEU A 60 -2.58 -2.57 1.87
N ARG A 61 -3.23 -2.55 3.04
CA ARG A 61 -4.14 -1.48 3.47
C ARG A 61 -3.45 -0.13 3.56
N ASN A 62 -2.23 -0.08 4.10
CA ASN A 62 -1.48 1.16 4.30
C ASN A 62 -0.76 1.66 3.03
N ALA A 63 -0.68 0.84 1.98
CA ALA A 63 0.00 1.20 0.75
C ALA A 63 -0.85 2.14 -0.13
N LEU A 64 -0.16 2.92 -0.97
CA LEU A 64 -0.79 3.85 -1.92
C LEU A 64 -1.18 3.19 -3.26
N GLY A 65 -0.78 1.94 -3.48
CA GLY A 65 -0.95 1.27 -4.78
C GLY A 65 -0.07 1.83 -5.90
N ARG A 66 0.95 2.64 -5.62
CA ARG A 66 1.90 3.11 -6.64
C ARG A 66 2.96 2.06 -6.88
N LYS A 67 3.39 1.83 -8.13
CA LYS A 67 4.49 0.92 -8.44
C LYS A 67 5.72 1.25 -7.57
N VAL A 68 6.32 0.22 -6.97
CA VAL A 68 7.54 0.36 -6.16
C VAL A 68 8.68 0.76 -7.10
N VAL A 69 9.21 1.96 -6.90
CA VAL A 69 10.31 2.52 -7.68
C VAL A 69 11.34 3.12 -6.73
N LYS A 70 12.62 3.10 -7.13
CA LYS A 70 13.69 3.72 -6.36
C LYS A 70 13.43 5.23 -6.23
N LEU A 71 13.40 5.73 -5.01
CA LEU A 71 13.22 7.15 -4.73
C LEU A 71 14.46 7.94 -5.18
N ARG A 72 14.25 9.00 -5.97
CA ARG A 72 15.34 9.89 -6.43
C ARG A 72 15.69 10.97 -5.41
N THR A 73 14.67 11.58 -4.80
CA THR A 73 14.81 12.61 -3.76
C THR A 73 13.83 12.34 -2.62
N ARG A 74 14.26 12.60 -1.38
CA ARG A 74 13.42 12.47 -0.19
C ARG A 74 12.47 13.66 0.00
N HIS A 75 12.84 14.83 -0.53
CA HIS A 75 12.07 16.05 -0.41
C HIS A 75 11.54 16.48 -1.79
N VAL A 76 10.22 16.66 -1.88
CA VAL A 76 9.53 17.12 -3.09
C VAL A 76 8.76 18.39 -2.71
N THR A 77 9.17 19.53 -3.27
CA THR A 77 8.46 20.80 -3.15
C THR A 77 8.15 21.36 -4.54
N LYS A 78 6.97 21.96 -4.69
CA LYS A 78 6.62 22.73 -5.90
C LYS A 78 7.11 24.17 -5.83
N HIS A 79 7.42 24.66 -4.62
CA HIS A 79 7.84 26.04 -4.36
C HIS A 79 9.16 26.00 -3.58
N PRO A 80 10.31 25.89 -4.27
CA PRO A 80 11.60 25.70 -3.62
C PRO A 80 12.17 26.97 -2.96
N SER A 81 11.74 28.16 -3.37
CA SER A 81 12.20 29.43 -2.80
C SER A 81 11.06 30.42 -2.67
N VAL A 82 11.14 31.27 -1.65
CA VAL A 82 10.22 32.39 -1.39
C VAL A 82 10.79 33.72 -1.89
N GLN A 83 12.10 33.91 -1.80
CA GLN A 83 12.79 35.17 -2.14
C GLN A 83 13.35 35.20 -3.57
N GLY A 84 12.93 34.24 -4.40
CA GLY A 84 13.50 34.00 -5.72
C GLY A 84 14.65 33.00 -5.68
N THR A 85 14.88 32.34 -6.80
CA THR A 85 16.09 31.52 -6.99
C THR A 85 17.26 32.43 -7.36
N TRP A 86 18.47 32.01 -7.03
CA TRP A 86 19.67 32.75 -7.42
C TRP A 86 19.73 32.93 -8.95
N THR A 87 20.06 34.14 -9.40
CA THR A 87 20.23 34.52 -10.81
C THR A 87 21.41 35.48 -10.96
N THR A 88 22.01 35.55 -12.16
CA THR A 88 23.17 36.42 -12.44
C THR A 88 22.79 37.88 -12.69
N ASP A 89 21.50 38.15 -12.95
CA ASP A 89 21.00 39.47 -13.32
C ASP A 89 20.99 40.48 -12.16
N VAL A 90 21.01 39.98 -10.92
CA VAL A 90 21.03 40.82 -9.71
C VAL A 90 22.48 41.08 -9.30
N LYS A 91 22.93 42.34 -9.48
CA LYS A 91 24.15 42.86 -8.87
C LYS A 91 23.79 43.61 -7.59
N PHE A 92 24.50 43.30 -6.50
CA PHE A 92 24.41 43.98 -5.22
C PHE A 92 25.23 45.27 -5.22
#